data_AF-A0A6L7TT06-F1
#
_entry.id   AF-A0A6L7TT06-F1
#
_cell.length_a   1.000
_cell.length_b   1.000
_cell.length_c   1.000
_cell.angle_alpha   90.00
_cell.angle_beta   90.00
_cell.angle_gamma   90.00
#
_symmetry.space_group_name_H-M   'P 1'
#
loop_
_entity.id
_entity.type
_entity.pdbx_description
1 polymer ?
#
loop_
_entity_poly.entity_id
_entity_poly.type
_entity_poly.pdbx_seq_one_letter_code
_entity_poly.pdbx_strand_id
1 'polypeptide(L)'
;MLLEELASLTREYPELSVKTAAFPWMNTLNGVGPQAHQGVAAIRLAATVDMELAEFLSGYRWLPDGITPAEAIALAEIADLASHDTNIAELLASSEGFVSGETIQHVAKGAGHLSGIYRADPALGRKVAAYPWVADGVTRIEARALFGIDELLRSPVQANPALAEKLAGHSWIADGITAVEIKALDNFLAFQKVAEQMGSNLPEWLAGYSWVADGITSEELEALRWFEELLSISGPANFAFVDEVAGLPWVADGVTPAEQDHLRIFWRWLEAARGFNTIFLRKAPTYSWVSDGVTTAEWESLSQLYDSAEAAGPRNSALVARLMDYYWVADGLTPLEMSGLRNLWELLESAADSELNLPRVVSRHWMIGCVPFDLPDGGDGIRELIQTSEPEHSALLGNLLTAPLARGRDCGGGIGNPEASPRSCDLLRFYK
;
A
#
# COMPACT_ATOMS: atom_id res chain seq x y z
N MET A 1 37.58 -10.86 -34.77
CA MET A 1 36.67 -10.01 -33.97
C MET A 1 37.20 -8.59 -33.83
N LEU A 2 38.03 -8.20 -32.84
CA LEU A 2 38.46 -6.78 -32.72
C LEU A 2 39.16 -6.23 -33.98
N LEU A 3 40.05 -7.01 -34.59
CA LEU A 3 40.70 -6.61 -35.85
C LEU A 3 39.70 -6.43 -37.01
N GLU A 4 38.58 -7.16 -37.01
CA GLU A 4 37.53 -7.02 -38.03
C GLU A 4 36.70 -5.75 -37.78
N GLU A 5 36.39 -5.46 -36.51
CA GLU A 5 35.73 -4.22 -36.12
C GLU A 5 36.58 -2.99 -36.48
N LEU A 6 37.87 -3.02 -36.16
CA LEU A 6 38.80 -1.96 -36.54
C LEU A 6 38.99 -1.87 -38.04
N ALA A 7 39.12 -2.99 -38.76
CA ALA A 7 39.23 -2.96 -40.22
C ALA A 7 37.97 -2.37 -40.87
N SER A 8 36.80 -2.62 -40.29
CA SER A 8 35.53 -2.02 -40.75
C SER A 8 35.51 -0.53 -40.43
N LEU A 9 35.87 -0.15 -39.19
CA LEU A 9 36.00 1.25 -38.77
C LEU A 9 37.02 2.00 -39.64
N THR A 10 38.16 1.42 -40.00
CA THR A 10 39.16 2.04 -40.90
C THR A 10 38.60 2.26 -42.30
N ARG A 11 37.80 1.32 -42.80
CA ARG A 11 37.22 1.39 -44.15
C ARG A 11 36.13 2.46 -44.23
N GLU A 12 35.29 2.54 -43.20
CA GLU A 12 34.11 3.41 -43.18
C GLU A 12 34.45 4.80 -42.63
N TYR A 13 35.30 4.87 -41.61
CA TYR A 13 35.58 6.06 -40.79
C TYR A 13 37.07 6.14 -40.42
N PRO A 14 37.97 6.44 -41.39
CA PRO A 14 39.41 6.33 -41.21
C PRO A 14 39.97 7.22 -40.10
N GLU A 15 39.42 8.42 -39.90
CA GLU A 15 39.86 9.36 -38.85
C GLU A 15 39.54 8.80 -37.45
N LEU A 16 38.32 8.32 -37.25
CA LEU A 16 37.89 7.69 -36.01
C LEU A 16 38.69 6.42 -35.73
N SER A 17 38.97 5.62 -36.75
CA SER A 17 39.82 4.44 -36.63
C SER A 17 41.24 4.76 -36.17
N VAL A 18 41.84 5.85 -36.64
CA VAL A 18 43.18 6.26 -36.18
C VAL A 18 43.14 6.63 -34.70
N LYS A 19 42.11 7.37 -34.27
CA LYS A 19 41.91 7.75 -32.86
C LYS A 19 41.70 6.51 -31.96
N THR A 20 40.83 5.59 -32.36
CA THR A 20 40.58 4.35 -31.62
C THR A 20 41.81 3.43 -31.59
N ALA A 21 42.56 3.34 -32.70
CA ALA A 21 43.80 2.55 -32.75
C ALA A 21 44.93 3.13 -31.88
N ALA A 22 44.84 4.41 -31.52
CA ALA A 22 45.84 5.07 -30.68
C ALA A 22 45.67 4.79 -29.17
N PHE A 23 44.61 4.08 -28.73
CA PHE A 23 44.44 3.77 -27.31
C PHE A 23 45.56 2.87 -26.77
N PRO A 24 46.16 3.16 -25.60
CA PRO A 24 47.28 2.39 -25.05
C PRO A 24 47.04 0.88 -24.95
N TRP A 25 45.83 0.46 -24.52
CA TRP A 25 45.50 -0.94 -24.33
C TRP A 25 45.43 -1.74 -25.64
N MET A 26 45.24 -1.08 -26.79
CA MET A 26 45.26 -1.72 -28.12
C MET A 26 46.61 -2.32 -28.48
N ASN A 27 47.70 -1.79 -27.90
CA ASN A 27 49.07 -2.27 -28.12
C ASN A 27 49.50 -3.35 -27.13
N THR A 28 48.61 -3.77 -26.21
CA THR A 28 48.91 -4.78 -25.20
C THR A 28 48.13 -6.05 -25.50
N LEU A 29 48.79 -7.21 -25.48
CA LEU A 29 48.15 -8.52 -25.71
C LEU A 29 47.00 -8.79 -24.70
N ASN A 30 47.06 -8.18 -23.52
CA ASN A 30 46.07 -8.34 -22.45
C ASN A 30 44.96 -7.28 -22.47
N GLY A 31 45.09 -6.20 -23.24
CA GLY A 31 44.12 -5.12 -23.32
C GLY A 31 42.98 -5.36 -24.32
N VAL A 32 43.13 -6.33 -25.21
CA VAL A 32 42.14 -6.70 -26.24
C VAL A 32 41.21 -7.79 -25.71
N GLY A 33 40.29 -7.40 -24.82
CA GLY A 33 39.24 -8.28 -24.29
C GLY A 33 37.89 -8.16 -25.01
N PRO A 34 36.88 -8.97 -24.61
CA PRO A 34 35.50 -8.83 -25.09
C PRO A 34 34.90 -7.43 -24.91
N GLN A 35 35.28 -6.73 -23.84
CA GLN A 35 34.81 -5.38 -23.53
C GLN A 35 35.37 -4.34 -24.51
N ALA A 36 36.65 -4.47 -24.88
CA ALA A 36 37.26 -3.64 -25.91
C ALA A 36 36.55 -3.80 -27.26
N HIS A 37 36.22 -5.04 -27.64
CA HIS A 37 35.44 -5.32 -28.84
C HIS A 37 34.06 -4.64 -28.81
N GLN A 38 33.34 -4.77 -27.69
CA GLN A 38 32.03 -4.14 -27.53
C GLN A 38 32.11 -2.61 -27.57
N GLY A 39 33.11 -1.99 -26.92
CA GLY A 39 33.29 -0.54 -26.95
C GLY A 39 33.60 -0.01 -28.35
N VAL A 40 34.48 -0.67 -29.10
CA VAL A 40 34.78 -0.29 -30.49
C VAL A 40 33.57 -0.49 -31.41
N ALA A 41 32.82 -1.58 -31.23
CA ALA A 41 31.60 -1.82 -31.98
C ALA A 41 30.53 -0.74 -31.69
N ALA A 42 30.41 -0.30 -30.44
CA ALA A 42 29.51 0.78 -30.05
C ALA A 42 29.93 2.13 -30.65
N ILE A 43 31.22 2.47 -30.63
CA ILE A 43 31.74 3.68 -31.30
C ILE A 43 31.45 3.63 -32.81
N ARG A 44 31.66 2.48 -33.47
CA ARG A 44 31.30 2.30 -34.88
C ARG A 44 29.81 2.50 -35.10
N LEU A 45 28.96 1.87 -34.26
CA LEU A 45 27.51 2.00 -34.37
C LEU A 45 27.08 3.47 -34.24
N ALA A 46 27.60 4.21 -33.25
CA ALA A 46 27.35 5.64 -33.14
C ALA A 46 27.75 6.38 -34.42
N ALA A 47 28.91 6.08 -35.02
CA ALA A 47 29.40 6.72 -36.24
C ALA A 47 28.51 6.48 -37.47
N THR A 48 27.70 5.41 -37.47
CA THR A 48 26.71 5.17 -38.54
C THR A 48 25.52 6.10 -38.48
N VAL A 49 25.25 6.69 -37.31
CA VAL A 49 24.11 7.56 -37.07
C VAL A 49 24.55 9.02 -36.96
N ASP A 50 25.59 9.27 -36.16
CA ASP A 50 26.15 10.59 -35.88
C ASP A 50 27.67 10.51 -35.66
N MET A 51 28.42 11.15 -36.55
CA MET A 51 29.89 11.18 -36.49
C MET A 51 30.39 12.01 -35.30
N GLU A 52 29.74 13.14 -35.01
CA GLU A 52 30.15 14.02 -33.91
C GLU A 52 29.98 13.31 -32.57
N LEU A 53 28.88 12.58 -32.38
CA LEU A 53 28.69 11.73 -31.22
C LEU A 53 29.77 10.66 -31.13
N ALA A 54 30.09 9.95 -32.22
CA ALA A 54 31.12 8.91 -32.20
C ALA A 54 32.53 9.46 -31.88
N GLU A 55 32.84 10.64 -32.40
CA GLU A 55 34.06 11.39 -32.06
C GLU A 55 34.08 11.78 -30.57
N PHE A 56 32.94 12.23 -30.05
CA PHE A 56 32.79 12.55 -28.64
C PHE A 56 32.99 11.31 -27.76
N LEU A 57 32.32 10.19 -28.06
CA LEU A 57 32.43 8.93 -27.31
C LEU A 57 33.87 8.39 -27.33
N SER A 58 34.54 8.43 -28.49
CA SER A 58 35.97 8.04 -28.58
C SER A 58 36.93 8.97 -27.85
N GLY A 59 36.44 10.12 -27.35
CA GLY A 59 37.20 11.11 -26.60
C GLY A 59 37.14 10.97 -25.08
N TYR A 60 36.40 10.00 -24.53
CA TYR A 60 36.31 9.86 -23.07
C TYR A 60 37.67 9.62 -22.40
N ARG A 61 37.85 10.25 -21.24
CA ARG A 61 39.13 10.25 -20.51
C ARG A 61 39.53 8.89 -19.95
N TRP A 62 38.55 8.03 -19.66
CA TRP A 62 38.77 6.69 -19.12
C TRP A 62 39.08 5.66 -20.23
N LEU A 63 38.69 5.92 -21.48
CA LEU A 63 38.95 4.98 -22.60
C LEU A 63 40.44 4.59 -22.74
N PRO A 64 41.44 5.49 -22.59
CA PRO A 64 42.84 5.11 -22.68
C PRO A 64 43.32 4.08 -21.64
N ASP A 65 42.66 3.98 -20.48
CA ASP A 65 43.06 3.10 -19.38
C ASP A 65 42.53 1.66 -19.55
N GLY A 66 41.66 1.44 -20.54
CA GLY A 66 40.98 0.18 -20.80
C GLY A 66 39.47 0.40 -20.86
N ILE A 67 38.74 -0.64 -21.29
CA ILE A 67 37.28 -0.65 -21.25
C ILE A 67 36.85 -1.72 -20.25
N THR A 68 36.29 -1.29 -19.14
CA THR A 68 35.65 -2.14 -18.14
C THR A 68 34.29 -2.66 -18.67
N PRO A 69 33.71 -3.71 -18.07
CA PRO A 69 32.39 -4.20 -18.48
C PRO A 69 31.29 -3.14 -18.39
N ALA A 70 31.33 -2.25 -17.39
CA ALA A 70 30.33 -1.21 -17.22
C ALA A 70 30.45 -0.14 -18.30
N GLU A 71 31.66 0.31 -18.63
CA GLU A 71 31.93 1.26 -19.72
C GLU A 71 31.50 0.69 -21.08
N ALA A 72 31.79 -0.58 -21.35
CA ALA A 72 31.37 -1.24 -22.58
C ALA A 72 29.85 -1.29 -22.74
N ILE A 73 29.12 -1.58 -21.65
CA ILE A 73 27.66 -1.54 -21.63
C ILE A 73 27.17 -0.11 -21.84
N ALA A 74 27.73 0.85 -21.12
CA ALA A 74 27.33 2.26 -21.20
C ALA A 74 27.48 2.82 -22.64
N LEU A 75 28.60 2.53 -23.30
CA LEU A 75 28.81 2.88 -24.71
C LEU A 75 27.80 2.21 -25.64
N ALA A 76 27.52 0.92 -25.42
CA ALA A 76 26.57 0.19 -26.25
C ALA A 76 25.15 0.74 -26.10
N GLU A 77 24.72 1.09 -24.88
CA GLU A 77 23.40 1.67 -24.63
C GLU A 77 23.28 3.09 -25.21
N ILE A 78 24.33 3.93 -25.13
CA ILE A 78 24.32 5.24 -25.82
C ILE A 78 24.24 5.06 -27.33
N ALA A 79 25.06 4.18 -27.90
CA ALA A 79 25.08 3.96 -29.36
C ALA A 79 23.75 3.40 -29.87
N ASP A 80 23.11 2.52 -29.10
CA ASP A 80 21.76 2.05 -29.38
C ASP A 80 20.73 3.18 -29.28
N LEU A 81 20.78 4.00 -28.23
CA LEU A 81 19.88 5.15 -28.09
C LEU A 81 20.06 6.14 -29.24
N ALA A 82 21.29 6.39 -29.68
CA ALA A 82 21.60 7.27 -30.81
C ALA A 82 20.89 6.81 -32.09
N SER A 83 20.79 5.49 -32.31
CA SER A 83 20.07 4.94 -33.46
C SER A 83 18.55 5.22 -33.45
N HIS A 84 18.02 5.69 -32.32
CA HIS A 84 16.61 6.04 -32.14
C HIS A 84 16.38 7.55 -31.93
N ASP A 85 17.27 8.24 -31.18
CA ASP A 85 17.23 9.67 -30.89
C ASP A 85 18.64 10.17 -30.52
N THR A 86 19.30 10.85 -31.47
CA THR A 86 20.65 11.39 -31.28
C THR A 86 20.70 12.45 -30.19
N ASN A 87 19.66 13.27 -30.03
CA ASN A 87 19.67 14.34 -29.02
C ASN A 87 19.71 13.76 -27.60
N ILE A 88 18.98 12.68 -27.34
CA ILE A 88 19.01 12.03 -26.02
C ILE A 88 20.35 11.31 -25.81
N ALA A 89 20.87 10.66 -26.85
CA ALA A 89 22.16 10.00 -26.77
C ALA A 89 23.29 10.98 -26.47
N GLU A 90 23.30 12.15 -27.10
CA GLU A 90 24.22 13.25 -26.82
C GLU A 90 24.05 13.79 -25.40
N LEU A 91 22.80 13.99 -24.95
CA LEU A 91 22.52 14.43 -23.59
C LEU A 91 23.16 13.49 -22.56
N LEU A 92 22.92 12.19 -22.68
CA LEU A 92 23.51 11.20 -21.79
C LEU A 92 25.03 11.15 -21.89
N ALA A 93 25.56 11.16 -23.12
CA ALA A 93 27.00 11.14 -23.36
C ALA A 93 27.70 12.34 -22.69
N SER A 94 27.07 13.51 -22.72
CA SER A 94 27.61 14.73 -22.14
C SER A 94 27.54 14.82 -20.60
N SER A 95 26.81 13.90 -19.93
CA SER A 95 26.65 13.94 -18.48
C SER A 95 27.97 13.76 -17.72
N GLU A 96 28.14 14.45 -16.60
CA GLU A 96 29.41 14.44 -15.84
C GLU A 96 29.75 13.03 -15.33
N GLY A 97 28.73 12.22 -15.01
CA GLY A 97 28.89 10.82 -14.62
C GLY A 97 29.51 9.95 -15.73
N PHE A 98 29.15 10.19 -16.99
CA PHE A 98 29.74 9.51 -18.15
C PHE A 98 31.17 9.97 -18.42
N VAL A 99 31.44 11.27 -18.28
CA VAL A 99 32.74 11.86 -18.58
C VAL A 99 33.81 11.50 -17.55
N SER A 100 33.44 11.44 -16.26
CA SER A 100 34.38 11.19 -15.15
C SER A 100 34.69 9.72 -14.90
N GLY A 101 33.75 8.81 -15.19
CA GLY A 101 33.90 7.36 -14.97
C GLY A 101 33.67 6.89 -13.52
N GLU A 102 33.58 7.78 -12.54
CA GLU A 102 33.46 7.40 -11.11
C GLU A 102 32.13 6.70 -10.77
N THR A 103 31.07 6.97 -11.55
CA THR A 103 29.73 6.41 -11.35
C THR A 103 29.24 5.56 -12.53
N ILE A 104 30.16 5.14 -13.41
CA ILE A 104 29.82 4.55 -14.71
C ILE A 104 28.90 3.32 -14.63
N GLN A 105 28.94 2.55 -13.53
CA GLN A 105 28.03 1.42 -13.33
C GLN A 105 26.55 1.81 -13.20
N HIS A 106 26.27 2.93 -12.52
CA HIS A 106 24.91 3.42 -12.34
C HIS A 106 24.40 4.10 -13.59
N VAL A 107 25.29 4.87 -14.22
CA VAL A 107 25.09 5.51 -15.50
C VAL A 107 24.79 4.49 -16.61
N ALA A 108 25.57 3.39 -16.71
CA ALA A 108 25.32 2.31 -17.66
C ALA A 108 23.93 1.67 -17.47
N LYS A 109 23.54 1.42 -16.21
CA LYS A 109 22.21 0.90 -15.89
C LYS A 109 21.11 1.90 -16.24
N GLY A 110 21.32 3.17 -15.89
CA GLY A 110 20.40 4.26 -16.21
C GLY A 110 20.17 4.40 -17.71
N ALA A 111 21.25 4.41 -18.50
CA ALA A 111 21.17 4.45 -19.96
C ALA A 111 20.41 3.25 -20.53
N GLY A 112 20.67 2.04 -20.02
CA GLY A 112 19.94 0.84 -20.44
C GLY A 112 18.45 0.90 -20.12
N HIS A 113 18.07 1.37 -18.93
CA HIS A 113 16.66 1.56 -18.56
C HIS A 113 16.00 2.66 -19.39
N LEU A 114 16.69 3.77 -19.66
CA LEU A 114 16.16 4.85 -20.49
C LEU A 114 16.00 4.43 -21.95
N SER A 115 16.93 3.66 -22.52
CA SER A 115 16.76 3.01 -23.83
C SER A 115 15.55 2.06 -23.82
N GLY A 116 15.39 1.27 -22.75
CA GLY A 116 14.22 0.42 -22.54
C GLY A 116 12.90 1.20 -22.57
N ILE A 117 12.81 2.26 -21.78
CA ILE A 117 11.67 3.18 -21.72
C ILE A 117 11.39 3.76 -23.11
N TYR A 118 12.40 4.31 -23.78
CA TYR A 118 12.25 4.93 -25.10
C TYR A 118 11.75 3.94 -26.16
N ARG A 119 12.28 2.71 -26.18
CA ARG A 119 11.84 1.66 -27.12
C ARG A 119 10.39 1.26 -26.88
N ALA A 120 9.93 1.25 -25.63
CA ALA A 120 8.56 0.91 -25.27
C ALA A 120 7.59 2.07 -25.52
N ASP A 121 7.97 3.29 -25.13
CA ASP A 121 7.23 4.53 -25.31
C ASP A 121 8.20 5.71 -25.59
N PRO A 122 8.37 6.13 -26.86
CA PRO A 122 9.26 7.23 -27.21
C PRO A 122 8.85 8.58 -26.62
N ALA A 123 7.56 8.81 -26.36
CA ALA A 123 7.10 10.07 -25.79
C ALA A 123 7.47 10.15 -24.30
N LEU A 124 7.25 9.06 -23.56
CA LEU A 124 7.68 8.95 -22.17
C LEU A 124 9.21 8.94 -22.05
N GLY A 125 9.91 8.26 -22.95
CA GLY A 125 11.38 8.26 -23.00
C GLY A 125 11.97 9.67 -23.15
N ARG A 126 11.41 10.49 -24.06
CA ARG A 126 11.80 11.90 -24.20
C ARG A 126 11.49 12.72 -22.95
N LYS A 127 10.33 12.49 -22.32
CA LYS A 127 9.94 13.18 -21.08
C LYS A 127 10.94 12.89 -19.96
N VAL A 128 11.24 11.61 -19.73
CA VAL A 128 12.18 11.18 -18.68
C VAL A 128 13.59 11.65 -18.97
N ALA A 129 14.05 11.57 -20.23
CA ALA A 129 15.34 12.08 -20.63
C ALA A 129 15.53 13.58 -20.35
N ALA A 130 14.44 14.36 -20.33
CA ALA A 130 14.49 15.80 -20.09
C ALA A 130 14.62 16.17 -18.59
N TYR A 131 14.64 15.20 -17.67
CA TYR A 131 14.79 15.49 -16.25
C TYR A 131 16.20 15.99 -15.94
N PRO A 132 16.36 17.02 -15.08
CA PRO A 132 17.68 17.61 -14.78
C PRO A 132 18.71 16.58 -14.31
N TRP A 133 18.28 15.62 -13.48
CA TRP A 133 19.14 14.58 -12.93
C TRP A 133 19.57 13.50 -13.94
N VAL A 134 18.90 13.42 -15.10
CA VAL A 134 19.38 12.56 -16.20
C VAL A 134 20.58 13.22 -16.89
N ALA A 135 20.55 14.55 -17.00
CA ALA A 135 21.58 15.33 -17.68
C ALA A 135 22.84 15.56 -16.83
N ASP A 136 22.73 15.70 -15.51
CA ASP A 136 23.89 15.89 -14.63
C ASP A 136 24.66 14.58 -14.36
N GLY A 137 23.97 13.45 -14.40
CA GLY A 137 24.55 12.11 -14.35
C GLY A 137 23.81 11.19 -13.39
N VAL A 138 23.31 10.08 -13.93
CA VAL A 138 22.45 9.14 -13.18
C VAL A 138 23.20 8.48 -12.01
N THR A 139 22.75 8.79 -10.79
CA THR A 139 23.16 8.16 -9.54
C THR A 139 22.54 6.77 -9.36
N ARG A 140 22.91 6.07 -8.28
CA ARG A 140 22.32 4.77 -7.93
C ARG A 140 20.80 4.85 -7.71
N ILE A 141 20.31 5.92 -7.08
CA ILE A 141 18.90 6.07 -6.72
C ILE A 141 18.09 6.34 -7.99
N GLU A 142 18.56 7.23 -8.84
CA GLU A 142 17.93 7.56 -10.12
C GLU A 142 17.94 6.37 -11.09
N ALA A 143 19.02 5.59 -11.15
CA ALA A 143 19.05 4.35 -11.94
C ALA A 143 17.97 3.35 -11.46
N ARG A 144 17.69 3.30 -10.15
CA ARG A 144 16.60 2.47 -9.60
C ARG A 144 15.23 3.04 -9.98
N ALA A 145 15.09 4.36 -10.08
CA ALA A 145 13.83 4.97 -10.50
C ALA A 145 13.54 4.70 -11.98
N LEU A 146 14.55 4.85 -12.84
CA LEU A 146 14.48 4.46 -14.24
C LEU A 146 14.12 2.99 -14.37
N PHE A 147 14.73 2.10 -13.57
CA PHE A 147 14.35 0.68 -13.52
C PHE A 147 12.86 0.50 -13.22
N GLY A 148 12.29 1.23 -12.26
CA GLY A 148 10.89 1.08 -11.89
C GLY A 148 9.93 1.49 -13.01
N ILE A 149 10.19 2.62 -13.67
CA ILE A 149 9.42 3.06 -14.84
C ILE A 149 9.56 2.05 -15.99
N ASP A 150 10.77 1.56 -16.22
CA ASP A 150 11.10 0.56 -17.24
C ASP A 150 10.40 -0.79 -17.00
N GLU A 151 10.36 -1.29 -15.76
CA GLU A 151 9.59 -2.49 -15.36
C GLU A 151 8.10 -2.31 -15.65
N LEU A 152 7.53 -1.16 -15.28
CA LEU A 152 6.12 -0.88 -15.54
C LEU A 152 5.79 -0.77 -17.03
N LEU A 153 6.76 -0.57 -17.91
CA LEU A 153 6.52 -0.57 -19.36
C LEU A 153 6.72 -1.95 -19.99
N ARG A 154 7.74 -2.69 -19.56
CA ARG A 154 8.24 -3.86 -20.31
C ARG A 154 8.12 -5.19 -19.59
N SER A 155 7.80 -5.19 -18.30
CA SER A 155 7.72 -6.43 -17.53
C SER A 155 6.59 -7.32 -18.05
N PRO A 156 6.84 -8.59 -18.39
CA PRO A 156 5.80 -9.49 -18.87
C PRO A 156 4.72 -9.81 -17.82
N VAL A 157 4.98 -9.45 -16.55
CA VAL A 157 4.09 -9.74 -15.41
C VAL A 157 3.57 -8.46 -14.75
N GLN A 158 4.21 -7.31 -14.98
CA GLN A 158 3.92 -6.06 -14.26
C GLN A 158 3.73 -4.87 -15.20
N ALA A 159 3.60 -5.09 -16.51
CA ALA A 159 3.43 -4.00 -17.46
C ALA A 159 2.11 -3.25 -17.21
N ASN A 160 2.24 -1.99 -16.84
CA ASN A 160 1.18 -1.00 -16.73
C ASN A 160 1.68 0.37 -17.23
N PRO A 161 1.59 0.63 -18.54
CA PRO A 161 2.05 1.87 -19.13
C PRO A 161 1.37 3.11 -18.58
N ALA A 162 0.08 3.01 -18.20
CA ALA A 162 -0.66 4.13 -17.62
C ALA A 162 -0.11 4.52 -16.24
N LEU A 163 0.24 3.53 -15.41
CA LEU A 163 0.91 3.78 -14.14
C LEU A 163 2.32 4.34 -14.33
N ALA A 164 3.09 3.81 -15.29
CA ALA A 164 4.42 4.32 -15.62
C ALA A 164 4.38 5.80 -16.02
N GLU A 165 3.46 6.19 -16.91
CA GLU A 165 3.28 7.58 -17.34
C GLU A 165 2.86 8.49 -16.18
N LYS A 166 1.94 8.01 -15.33
CA LYS A 166 1.44 8.74 -14.16
C LYS A 166 2.57 9.00 -13.15
N LEU A 167 3.29 7.96 -12.73
CA LEU A 167 4.39 8.07 -11.78
C LEU A 167 5.50 8.95 -12.33
N ALA A 168 5.88 8.79 -13.60
CA ALA A 168 6.85 9.67 -14.25
C ALA A 168 6.37 11.13 -14.29
N GLY A 169 5.07 11.40 -14.18
CA GLY A 169 4.52 12.75 -14.11
C GLY A 169 4.57 13.41 -12.73
N HIS A 170 4.94 12.70 -11.67
CA HIS A 170 5.05 13.29 -10.34
C HIS A 170 6.27 14.19 -10.21
N SER A 171 6.15 15.28 -9.44
CA SER A 171 7.21 16.29 -9.33
C SER A 171 8.49 15.70 -8.77
N TRP A 172 8.39 14.84 -7.76
CA TRP A 172 9.51 14.17 -7.10
C TRP A 172 10.27 13.16 -7.99
N ILE A 173 9.64 12.65 -9.06
CA ILE A 173 10.39 11.90 -10.08
C ILE A 173 11.19 12.87 -10.96
N ALA A 174 10.64 14.04 -11.26
CA ALA A 174 11.20 14.96 -12.24
C ALA A 174 12.27 15.91 -11.67
N ASP A 175 12.21 16.28 -10.39
CA ASP A 175 13.12 17.26 -9.76
C ASP A 175 14.31 16.64 -9.03
N GLY A 176 14.25 15.35 -8.70
CA GLY A 176 15.32 14.57 -8.10
C GLY A 176 14.78 13.57 -7.08
N ILE A 177 15.34 12.36 -7.05
CA ILE A 177 14.73 11.27 -6.28
C ILE A 177 15.51 11.00 -4.99
N THR A 178 14.80 11.01 -3.88
CA THR A 178 15.31 10.68 -2.55
C THR A 178 15.21 9.19 -2.23
N ALA A 179 15.84 8.79 -1.12
CA ALA A 179 15.75 7.41 -0.61
C ALA A 179 14.35 7.03 -0.07
N VAL A 180 13.47 7.99 0.19
CA VAL A 180 12.08 7.74 0.63
C VAL A 180 11.22 7.47 -0.60
N GLU A 181 11.31 8.34 -1.60
CA GLU A 181 10.59 8.23 -2.87
C GLU A 181 10.95 6.98 -3.65
N ILE A 182 12.21 6.53 -3.60
CA ILE A 182 12.58 5.27 -4.25
C ILE A 182 11.90 4.05 -3.61
N LYS A 183 11.68 4.08 -2.29
CA LYS A 183 10.92 3.03 -1.61
C LYS A 183 9.44 3.11 -1.98
N ALA A 184 8.89 4.31 -2.11
CA ALA A 184 7.53 4.49 -2.60
C ALA A 184 7.36 3.89 -4.01
N LEU A 185 8.33 4.08 -4.90
CA LEU A 185 8.33 3.43 -6.21
C LEU A 185 8.41 1.90 -6.10
N ASP A 186 9.24 1.37 -5.20
CA ASP A 186 9.29 -0.07 -4.91
C ASP A 186 7.93 -0.59 -4.40
N ASN A 187 7.22 0.17 -3.57
CA ASN A 187 5.85 -0.11 -3.15
C ASN A 187 4.88 -0.17 -4.35
N PHE A 188 4.96 0.78 -5.29
CA PHE A 188 4.14 0.75 -6.51
C PHE A 188 4.40 -0.47 -7.40
N LEU A 189 5.66 -0.90 -7.53
CA LEU A 189 5.99 -2.15 -8.23
C LEU A 189 5.41 -3.37 -7.50
N ALA A 190 5.49 -3.40 -6.18
CA ALA A 190 4.90 -4.45 -5.36
C ALA A 190 3.37 -4.49 -5.52
N PHE A 191 2.70 -3.32 -5.50
CA PHE A 191 1.27 -3.20 -5.76
C PHE A 191 0.93 -3.73 -7.14
N GLN A 192 1.60 -3.27 -8.19
CA GLN A 192 1.31 -3.68 -9.56
C GLN A 192 1.42 -5.19 -9.75
N LYS A 193 2.47 -5.79 -9.18
CA LYS A 193 2.69 -7.24 -9.26
C LYS A 193 1.53 -8.04 -8.65
N VAL A 194 0.96 -7.57 -7.55
CA VAL A 194 -0.16 -8.26 -6.89
C VAL A 194 -1.49 -7.87 -7.54
N ALA A 195 -1.66 -6.62 -7.93
CA ALA A 195 -2.84 -6.08 -8.58
C ALA A 195 -3.15 -6.82 -9.89
N GLU A 196 -2.13 -7.11 -10.72
CA GLU A 196 -2.30 -7.89 -11.95
C GLU A 196 -2.84 -9.31 -11.68
N GLN A 197 -2.45 -9.91 -10.56
CA GLN A 197 -2.91 -11.25 -10.18
C GLN A 197 -4.34 -11.26 -9.63
N MET A 198 -4.78 -10.13 -9.08
CA MET A 198 -6.04 -10.02 -8.33
C MET A 198 -7.10 -9.18 -9.05
N GLY A 199 -6.74 -8.40 -10.07
CA GLY A 199 -7.64 -7.44 -10.72
C GLY A 199 -7.94 -6.20 -9.87
N SER A 200 -7.00 -5.78 -9.02
CA SER A 200 -7.09 -4.56 -8.20
C SER A 200 -6.66 -3.33 -9.00
N ASN A 201 -7.25 -2.16 -8.70
CA ASN A 201 -6.81 -0.86 -9.25
C ASN A 201 -6.05 0.00 -8.21
N LEU A 202 -5.61 -0.63 -7.12
CA LEU A 202 -4.92 0.05 -6.02
C LEU A 202 -3.74 0.92 -6.48
N PRO A 203 -2.79 0.43 -7.32
CA PRO A 203 -1.66 1.27 -7.69
C PRO A 203 -2.08 2.51 -8.48
N GLU A 204 -3.09 2.41 -9.36
CA GLU A 204 -3.57 3.56 -10.13
C GLU A 204 -4.30 4.59 -9.27
N TRP A 205 -5.03 4.14 -8.26
CA TRP A 205 -5.73 5.02 -7.31
C TRP A 205 -4.73 5.76 -6.42
N LEU A 206 -3.82 5.04 -5.77
CA LEU A 206 -2.80 5.64 -4.90
C LEU A 206 -1.92 6.62 -5.68
N ALA A 207 -1.44 6.25 -6.88
CA ALA A 207 -0.67 7.17 -7.72
C ALA A 207 -1.49 8.39 -8.18
N GLY A 208 -2.82 8.34 -8.10
CA GLY A 208 -3.70 9.46 -8.43
C GLY A 208 -3.89 10.47 -7.30
N TYR A 209 -3.48 10.17 -6.07
CA TYR A 209 -3.68 11.06 -4.93
C TYR A 209 -2.68 12.20 -4.89
N SER A 210 -3.15 13.37 -4.45
CA SER A 210 -2.34 14.60 -4.47
C SER A 210 -1.10 14.48 -3.59
N TRP A 211 -1.24 13.85 -2.43
CA TRP A 211 -0.14 13.60 -1.48
C TRP A 211 0.88 12.59 -1.98
N VAL A 212 0.56 11.80 -3.01
CA VAL A 212 1.57 10.97 -3.70
C VAL A 212 2.29 11.78 -4.77
N ALA A 213 1.61 12.75 -5.37
CA ALA A 213 2.09 13.47 -6.54
C ALA A 213 2.99 14.67 -6.20
N ASP A 214 2.86 15.26 -5.00
CA ASP A 214 3.55 16.49 -4.58
C ASP A 214 4.87 16.24 -3.82
N GLY A 215 5.15 14.99 -3.46
CA GLY A 215 6.37 14.53 -2.79
C GLY A 215 6.04 13.34 -1.90
N ILE A 216 7.02 12.54 -1.48
CA ILE A 216 6.75 11.46 -0.51
C ILE A 216 7.52 11.72 0.79
N THR A 217 6.77 11.98 1.84
CA THR A 217 7.27 12.05 3.22
C THR A 217 7.46 10.66 3.83
N SER A 218 8.11 10.60 5.00
CA SER A 218 8.28 9.32 5.70
C SER A 218 6.96 8.76 6.22
N GLU A 219 6.03 9.64 6.59
CA GLU A 219 4.67 9.32 7.01
C GLU A 219 3.85 8.74 5.86
N GLU A 220 3.89 9.35 4.67
CA GLU A 220 3.20 8.85 3.48
C GLU A 220 3.80 7.53 2.98
N LEU A 221 5.12 7.36 3.06
CA LEU A 221 5.76 6.08 2.78
C LEU A 221 5.27 4.97 3.73
N GLU A 222 5.08 5.29 5.01
CA GLU A 222 4.54 4.33 5.98
C GLU A 222 3.09 3.93 5.62
N ALA A 223 2.27 4.88 5.13
CA ALA A 223 0.94 4.57 4.62
C ALA A 223 0.99 3.63 3.40
N LEU A 224 1.88 3.89 2.43
CA LEU A 224 2.11 2.99 1.29
C LEU A 224 2.56 1.60 1.75
N ARG A 225 3.41 1.51 2.76
CA ARG A 225 3.80 0.22 3.36
C ARG A 225 2.60 -0.53 3.93
N TRP A 226 1.70 0.15 4.63
CA TRP A 226 0.48 -0.49 5.14
C TRP A 226 -0.42 -1.00 4.02
N PHE A 227 -0.55 -0.27 2.90
CA PHE A 227 -1.26 -0.78 1.73
C PHE A 227 -0.60 -2.02 1.12
N GLU A 228 0.74 -2.09 1.13
CA GLU A 228 1.47 -3.29 0.66
C GLU A 228 1.16 -4.48 1.54
N GLU A 229 1.21 -4.27 2.85
CA GLU A 229 0.88 -5.28 3.85
C GLU A 229 -0.57 -5.76 3.69
N LEU A 230 -1.54 -4.84 3.61
CA LEU A 230 -2.96 -5.13 3.35
C LEU A 230 -3.14 -5.99 2.10
N LEU A 231 -2.53 -5.57 0.99
CA LEU A 231 -2.63 -6.27 -0.28
C LEU A 231 -2.00 -7.67 -0.19
N SER A 232 -0.81 -7.79 0.42
CA SER A 232 -0.11 -9.06 0.59
C SER A 232 -0.90 -10.08 1.41
N ILE A 233 -1.67 -9.61 2.40
CA ILE A 233 -2.45 -10.49 3.25
C ILE A 233 -3.86 -10.78 2.72
N SER A 234 -4.43 -9.89 1.91
CA SER A 234 -5.82 -10.01 1.45
C SER A 234 -6.11 -11.31 0.69
N GLY A 235 -5.20 -11.70 -0.21
CA GLY A 235 -5.40 -12.82 -1.13
C GLY A 235 -6.54 -12.58 -2.13
N PRO A 236 -6.76 -13.51 -3.07
CA PRO A 236 -7.74 -13.31 -4.17
C PRO A 236 -9.19 -13.16 -3.71
N ALA A 237 -9.53 -13.57 -2.48
CA ALA A 237 -10.90 -13.49 -1.97
C ALA A 237 -11.26 -12.11 -1.38
N ASN A 238 -10.26 -11.31 -1.00
CA ASN A 238 -10.48 -10.08 -0.23
C ASN A 238 -9.79 -8.84 -0.80
N PHE A 239 -9.19 -8.89 -1.99
CA PHE A 239 -8.52 -7.72 -2.57
C PHE A 239 -9.48 -6.52 -2.77
N ALA A 240 -10.76 -6.79 -3.07
CA ALA A 240 -11.78 -5.75 -3.22
C ALA A 240 -11.95 -4.89 -1.96
N PHE A 241 -11.70 -5.47 -0.77
CA PHE A 241 -11.69 -4.70 0.47
C PHE A 241 -10.50 -3.72 0.53
N VAL A 242 -9.34 -4.11 0.03
CA VAL A 242 -8.16 -3.23 -0.02
C VAL A 242 -8.43 -2.06 -0.96
N ASP A 243 -9.09 -2.33 -2.09
CA ASP A 243 -9.59 -1.29 -2.99
C ASP A 243 -10.58 -0.37 -2.25
N GLU A 244 -11.62 -0.90 -1.62
CA GLU A 244 -12.59 -0.11 -0.84
C GLU A 244 -11.93 0.79 0.21
N VAL A 245 -10.96 0.26 0.96
CA VAL A 245 -10.16 1.04 1.92
C VAL A 245 -9.38 2.15 1.23
N ALA A 246 -8.72 1.85 0.12
CA ALA A 246 -7.96 2.85 -0.63
C ALA A 246 -8.86 3.96 -1.18
N GLY A 247 -10.12 3.67 -1.48
CA GLY A 247 -11.12 4.63 -1.95
C GLY A 247 -11.77 5.50 -0.86
N LEU A 248 -11.39 5.34 0.42
CA LEU A 248 -11.94 6.16 1.50
C LEU A 248 -11.49 7.63 1.35
N PRO A 249 -12.38 8.61 1.60
CA PRO A 249 -12.07 10.03 1.44
C PRO A 249 -10.80 10.50 2.16
N TRP A 250 -10.58 10.04 3.40
CA TRP A 250 -9.40 10.37 4.19
C TRP A 250 -8.09 9.71 3.69
N VAL A 251 -8.19 8.65 2.89
CA VAL A 251 -6.99 8.12 2.20
C VAL A 251 -6.60 9.04 1.06
N ALA A 252 -7.59 9.61 0.37
CA ALA A 252 -7.36 10.47 -0.79
C ALA A 252 -6.84 11.87 -0.41
N ASP A 253 -7.21 12.40 0.77
CA ASP A 253 -6.77 13.72 1.24
C ASP A 253 -5.41 13.70 1.97
N GLY A 254 -4.95 12.53 2.40
CA GLY A 254 -3.61 12.30 2.96
C GLY A 254 -3.65 11.53 4.26
N VAL A 255 -2.86 10.46 4.37
CA VAL A 255 -2.89 9.57 5.54
C VAL A 255 -2.00 10.10 6.66
N THR A 256 -2.63 10.64 7.71
CA THR A 256 -1.95 11.08 8.93
C THR A 256 -1.46 9.90 9.78
N PRO A 257 -0.53 10.12 10.74
CA PRO A 257 -0.10 9.06 11.66
C PRO A 257 -1.23 8.40 12.45
N ALA A 258 -2.29 9.14 12.80
CA ALA A 258 -3.47 8.57 13.45
C ALA A 258 -4.24 7.66 12.48
N GLU A 259 -4.35 8.03 11.21
CA GLU A 259 -5.01 7.21 10.19
C GLU A 259 -4.22 5.97 9.78
N GLN A 260 -2.89 5.97 9.94
CA GLN A 260 -2.09 4.75 9.78
C GLN A 260 -2.48 3.66 10.79
N ASP A 261 -2.94 4.05 11.99
CA ASP A 261 -3.47 3.09 12.95
C ASP A 261 -4.78 2.44 12.46
N HIS A 262 -5.56 3.11 11.60
CA HIS A 262 -6.73 2.52 10.95
C HIS A 262 -6.34 1.48 9.90
N LEU A 263 -5.32 1.78 9.07
CA LEU A 263 -4.80 0.79 8.12
C LEU A 263 -4.29 -0.47 8.84
N ARG A 264 -3.67 -0.31 10.01
CA ARG A 264 -3.26 -1.45 10.86
C ARG A 264 -4.43 -2.27 11.38
N ILE A 265 -5.56 -1.65 11.72
CA ILE A 265 -6.78 -2.37 12.11
C ILE A 265 -7.32 -3.17 10.92
N PHE A 266 -7.44 -2.55 9.75
CA PHE A 266 -7.87 -3.25 8.54
C PHE A 266 -6.96 -4.44 8.22
N TRP A 267 -5.66 -4.31 8.49
CA TRP A 267 -4.72 -5.41 8.38
C TRP A 267 -5.04 -6.54 9.38
N ARG A 268 -5.26 -6.23 10.66
CA ARG A 268 -5.68 -7.24 11.66
C ARG A 268 -6.96 -7.94 11.25
N TRP A 269 -7.91 -7.22 10.66
CA TRP A 269 -9.18 -7.79 10.20
C TRP A 269 -9.00 -8.73 9.03
N LEU A 270 -8.16 -8.37 8.05
CA LEU A 270 -7.81 -9.25 6.95
C LEU A 270 -7.08 -10.51 7.45
N GLU A 271 -6.17 -10.35 8.41
CA GLU A 271 -5.46 -11.46 9.03
C GLU A 271 -6.43 -12.45 9.68
N ALA A 272 -7.39 -11.95 10.47
CA ALA A 272 -8.41 -12.80 11.07
C ALA A 272 -9.35 -13.40 10.03
N ALA A 273 -9.73 -12.65 8.99
CA ALA A 273 -10.61 -13.16 7.94
C ALA A 273 -10.01 -14.35 7.18
N ARG A 274 -8.68 -14.58 7.24
CA ARG A 274 -8.06 -15.83 6.74
C ARG A 274 -8.51 -17.07 7.52
N GLY A 275 -8.90 -16.92 8.78
CA GLY A 275 -9.45 -17.97 9.65
C GLY A 275 -10.95 -17.81 9.97
N PHE A 276 -11.57 -16.68 9.61
CA PHE A 276 -12.90 -16.26 10.05
C PHE A 276 -13.79 -15.71 8.93
N ASN A 277 -15.01 -15.30 9.28
CA ASN A 277 -16.04 -14.82 8.37
C ASN A 277 -15.70 -13.45 7.75
N THR A 278 -15.80 -13.32 6.43
CA THR A 278 -15.53 -12.10 5.64
C THR A 278 -16.57 -10.99 5.76
N ILE A 279 -17.61 -11.16 6.57
CA ILE A 279 -18.67 -10.14 6.75
C ILE A 279 -18.11 -8.80 7.26
N PHE A 280 -17.09 -8.81 8.13
CA PHE A 280 -16.45 -7.57 8.59
C PHE A 280 -15.87 -6.76 7.44
N LEU A 281 -15.12 -7.43 6.56
CA LEU A 281 -14.47 -6.80 5.43
C LEU A 281 -15.49 -6.14 4.51
N ARG A 282 -16.67 -6.74 4.32
CA ARG A 282 -17.72 -6.16 3.46
C ARG A 282 -18.51 -5.02 4.09
N LYS A 283 -18.62 -4.99 5.43
CA LYS A 283 -19.51 -4.03 6.11
C LYS A 283 -18.78 -2.83 6.64
N ALA A 284 -17.62 -3.02 7.25
CA ALA A 284 -16.99 -1.95 7.98
C ALA A 284 -16.61 -0.73 7.10
N PRO A 285 -16.12 -0.88 5.86
CA PRO A 285 -15.89 0.28 4.98
C PRO A 285 -17.15 1.07 4.62
N THR A 286 -18.34 0.49 4.82
CA THR A 286 -19.63 1.14 4.49
C THR A 286 -20.16 2.04 5.60
N TYR A 287 -19.56 2.02 6.79
CA TYR A 287 -19.97 2.90 7.88
C TYR A 287 -19.51 4.34 7.62
N SER A 288 -20.41 5.30 7.81
CA SER A 288 -20.14 6.71 7.52
C SER A 288 -18.95 7.24 8.32
N TRP A 289 -18.84 6.82 9.59
CA TRP A 289 -17.73 7.22 10.46
C TRP A 289 -16.38 6.57 10.11
N VAL A 290 -16.39 5.51 9.28
CA VAL A 290 -15.14 4.97 8.69
C VAL A 290 -14.69 5.84 7.51
N SER A 291 -15.62 6.55 6.88
CA SER A 291 -15.36 7.36 5.68
C SER A 291 -15.01 8.83 5.96
N ASP A 292 -15.39 9.39 7.11
CA ASP A 292 -15.13 10.79 7.48
C ASP A 292 -13.92 10.99 8.43
N GLY A 293 -13.20 9.90 8.71
CA GLY A 293 -12.03 9.87 9.58
C GLY A 293 -12.35 9.28 10.94
N VAL A 294 -11.75 8.14 11.27
CA VAL A 294 -12.04 7.41 12.50
C VAL A 294 -11.40 8.13 13.70
N THR A 295 -12.21 8.50 14.68
CA THR A 295 -11.76 9.06 15.96
C THR A 295 -11.17 7.98 16.87
N THR A 296 -10.45 8.35 17.93
CA THR A 296 -9.94 7.36 18.91
C THR A 296 -11.05 6.52 19.55
N ALA A 297 -12.25 7.08 19.75
CA ALA A 297 -13.38 6.32 20.31
C ALA A 297 -13.92 5.30 19.30
N GLU A 298 -14.05 5.69 18.04
CA GLU A 298 -14.43 4.79 16.94
C GLU A 298 -13.34 3.74 16.66
N TRP A 299 -12.07 4.09 16.88
CA TRP A 299 -10.94 3.16 16.85
C TRP A 299 -11.08 2.09 17.95
N GLU A 300 -11.34 2.50 19.20
CA GLU A 300 -11.54 1.58 20.33
C GLU A 300 -12.75 0.67 20.07
N SER A 301 -13.79 1.23 19.46
CA SER A 301 -15.00 0.54 19.05
C SER A 301 -14.72 -0.58 18.05
N LEU A 302 -13.96 -0.28 16.99
CA LEU A 302 -13.57 -1.23 15.95
C LEU A 302 -12.66 -2.33 16.50
N SER A 303 -11.64 -1.96 17.29
CA SER A 303 -10.76 -2.95 17.90
C SER A 303 -11.54 -3.86 18.84
N GLN A 304 -12.43 -3.28 19.65
CA GLN A 304 -13.24 -4.05 20.59
C GLN A 304 -14.18 -5.01 19.85
N LEU A 305 -14.90 -4.55 18.81
CA LEU A 305 -15.77 -5.40 17.98
C LEU A 305 -15.00 -6.53 17.30
N TYR A 306 -13.77 -6.27 16.90
CA TYR A 306 -12.88 -7.26 16.32
C TYR A 306 -12.41 -8.30 17.34
N ASP A 307 -11.80 -7.87 18.45
CA ASP A 307 -11.27 -8.77 19.49
C ASP A 307 -12.40 -9.68 20.01
N SER A 308 -13.58 -9.08 20.14
CA SER A 308 -14.86 -9.69 20.45
C SER A 308 -15.28 -10.79 19.47
N ALA A 309 -15.16 -10.55 18.17
CA ALA A 309 -15.53 -11.53 17.16
C ALA A 309 -14.49 -12.64 16.98
N GLU A 310 -13.22 -12.30 17.14
CA GLU A 310 -12.11 -13.26 17.19
C GLU A 310 -12.32 -14.25 18.34
N ALA A 311 -12.57 -13.74 19.56
CA ALA A 311 -12.84 -14.56 20.74
C ALA A 311 -14.08 -15.45 20.59
N ALA A 312 -15.13 -14.94 19.94
CA ALA A 312 -16.38 -15.67 19.74
C ALA A 312 -16.26 -16.88 18.78
N GLY A 313 -15.19 -16.99 18.00
CA GLY A 313 -14.97 -18.13 17.10
C GLY A 313 -15.87 -18.14 15.85
N PRO A 314 -15.64 -19.06 14.89
CA PRO A 314 -16.44 -19.17 13.66
C PRO A 314 -17.94 -19.41 13.89
N ARG A 315 -18.29 -20.05 15.02
CA ARG A 315 -19.66 -20.43 15.40
C ARG A 315 -20.57 -19.23 15.62
N ASN A 316 -20.01 -18.09 16.02
CA ASN A 316 -20.77 -16.88 16.36
C ASN A 316 -20.72 -15.81 15.27
N SER A 317 -20.17 -16.14 14.11
CA SER A 317 -20.02 -15.17 13.02
C SER A 317 -21.34 -14.58 12.50
N ALA A 318 -22.46 -15.33 12.57
CA ALA A 318 -23.79 -14.82 12.24
C ALA A 318 -24.31 -13.80 13.28
N LEU A 319 -23.93 -13.95 14.54
CA LEU A 319 -24.30 -13.02 15.60
C LEU A 319 -23.52 -11.71 15.48
N VAL A 320 -22.23 -11.83 15.20
CA VAL A 320 -21.36 -10.70 14.88
C VAL A 320 -21.87 -9.93 13.66
N ALA A 321 -22.26 -10.64 12.60
CA ALA A 321 -22.85 -10.03 11.42
C ALA A 321 -24.11 -9.21 11.74
N ARG A 322 -24.96 -9.73 12.63
CA ARG A 322 -26.15 -9.05 13.13
C ARG A 322 -25.83 -7.86 14.01
N LEU A 323 -24.80 -7.94 14.84
CA LEU A 323 -24.33 -6.77 15.58
C LEU A 323 -23.96 -5.63 14.63
N MET A 324 -23.21 -5.98 13.59
CA MET A 324 -22.82 -5.07 12.51
C MET A 324 -24.02 -4.62 11.63
N ASP A 325 -25.26 -5.04 11.91
CA ASP A 325 -26.48 -4.49 11.29
C ASP A 325 -27.14 -3.41 12.15
N TYR A 326 -26.75 -3.26 13.42
CA TYR A 326 -27.39 -2.28 14.28
C TYR A 326 -26.93 -0.85 13.95
N TYR A 327 -27.90 0.05 13.86
CA TYR A 327 -27.69 1.46 13.52
C TYR A 327 -26.64 2.14 14.41
N TRP A 328 -26.63 1.83 15.71
CA TRP A 328 -25.69 2.43 16.66
C TRP A 328 -24.24 1.97 16.44
N VAL A 329 -24.00 0.81 15.82
CA VAL A 329 -22.66 0.44 15.33
C VAL A 329 -22.30 1.25 14.09
N ALA A 330 -23.29 1.51 13.22
CA ALA A 330 -23.10 2.29 12.00
C ALA A 330 -22.99 3.80 12.22
N ASP A 331 -23.40 4.32 13.38
CA ASP A 331 -23.32 5.73 13.79
C ASP A 331 -22.11 6.05 14.70
N GLY A 332 -21.26 5.05 14.98
CA GLY A 332 -20.11 5.15 15.87
C GLY A 332 -20.51 4.88 17.34
N LEU A 333 -19.69 4.15 18.10
CA LEU A 333 -20.06 3.80 19.48
C LEU A 333 -19.67 4.90 20.46
N THR A 334 -20.62 5.32 21.28
CA THR A 334 -20.33 6.06 22.50
C THR A 334 -19.62 5.17 23.52
N PRO A 335 -18.90 5.73 24.51
CA PRO A 335 -18.30 4.95 25.60
C PRO A 335 -19.30 4.06 26.36
N LEU A 336 -20.56 4.48 26.44
CA LEU A 336 -21.62 3.69 27.08
C LEU A 336 -22.00 2.48 26.21
N GLU A 337 -22.15 2.67 24.90
CA GLU A 337 -22.44 1.57 23.95
C GLU A 337 -21.28 0.60 23.85
N MET A 338 -20.03 1.09 23.92
CA MET A 338 -18.84 0.23 24.04
C MET A 338 -18.89 -0.66 25.29
N SER A 339 -19.24 -0.08 26.44
CA SER A 339 -19.41 -0.87 27.67
C SER A 339 -20.56 -1.87 27.55
N GLY A 340 -21.67 -1.48 26.89
CA GLY A 340 -22.80 -2.37 26.63
C GLY A 340 -22.44 -3.55 25.73
N LEU A 341 -21.68 -3.29 24.66
CA LEU A 341 -21.14 -4.31 23.77
C LEU A 341 -20.22 -5.28 24.50
N ARG A 342 -19.29 -4.76 25.30
CA ARG A 342 -18.38 -5.58 26.10
C ARG A 342 -19.15 -6.52 27.03
N ASN A 343 -20.13 -5.99 27.76
CA ASN A 343 -20.97 -6.79 28.65
C ASN A 343 -21.79 -7.84 27.88
N LEU A 344 -22.33 -7.46 26.71
CA LEU A 344 -23.04 -8.38 25.84
C LEU A 344 -22.12 -9.52 25.40
N TRP A 345 -20.86 -9.20 25.12
CA TRP A 345 -19.87 -10.16 24.67
C TRP A 345 -19.39 -11.10 25.77
N GLU A 346 -19.09 -10.59 26.96
CA GLU A 346 -18.81 -11.40 28.14
C GLU A 346 -19.97 -12.37 28.43
N LEU A 347 -21.22 -11.91 28.26
CA LEU A 347 -22.41 -12.75 28.38
C LEU A 347 -22.48 -13.82 27.28
N LEU A 348 -22.08 -13.51 26.04
CA LEU A 348 -22.12 -14.44 24.92
C LEU A 348 -20.99 -15.45 24.96
N GLU A 349 -19.80 -15.08 25.42
CA GLU A 349 -18.70 -16.02 25.73
C GLU A 349 -19.14 -16.98 26.83
N SER A 350 -19.67 -16.44 27.93
CA SER A 350 -20.21 -17.25 29.03
C SER A 350 -21.34 -18.17 28.57
N ALA A 351 -22.17 -17.70 27.62
CA ALA A 351 -23.26 -18.49 27.06
C ALA A 351 -22.80 -19.51 26.02
N ALA A 352 -21.75 -19.25 25.23
CA ALA A 352 -21.21 -20.17 24.24
C ALA A 352 -20.58 -21.42 24.86
N ASP A 353 -20.09 -21.30 26.10
CA ASP A 353 -19.62 -22.42 26.93
C ASP A 353 -20.77 -23.26 27.52
N SER A 354 -22.01 -22.78 27.41
CA SER A 354 -23.22 -23.48 27.81
C SER A 354 -24.05 -23.84 26.57
N GLU A 355 -24.81 -24.94 26.55
CA GLU A 355 -25.68 -25.28 25.40
C GLU A 355 -26.90 -24.33 25.25
N LEU A 356 -26.80 -23.09 25.72
CA LEU A 356 -27.88 -22.10 25.72
C LEU A 356 -28.02 -21.43 24.35
N ASN A 357 -29.25 -21.49 23.83
CA ASN A 357 -29.61 -20.94 22.52
C ASN A 357 -29.56 -19.39 22.55
N LEU A 358 -28.43 -18.84 22.07
CA LEU A 358 -28.03 -17.42 22.10
C LEU A 358 -29.08 -16.39 21.63
N PRO A 359 -29.93 -16.65 20.61
CA PRO A 359 -30.95 -15.70 20.17
C PRO A 359 -31.96 -15.30 21.27
N ARG A 360 -32.19 -16.19 22.26
CA ARG A 360 -33.09 -15.90 23.40
C ARG A 360 -32.44 -15.07 24.50
N VAL A 361 -31.12 -15.07 24.60
CA VAL A 361 -30.39 -14.35 25.67
C VAL A 361 -30.24 -12.87 25.31
N VAL A 362 -29.90 -12.58 24.05
CA VAL A 362 -29.78 -11.20 23.53
C VAL A 362 -31.11 -10.46 23.61
N SER A 363 -32.22 -11.11 23.22
CA SER A 363 -33.56 -10.53 23.33
C SER A 363 -34.03 -10.31 24.78
N ARG A 364 -33.50 -11.07 25.75
CA ARG A 364 -33.91 -10.99 27.17
C ARG A 364 -33.09 -9.99 27.98
N HIS A 365 -31.79 -9.83 27.71
CA HIS A 365 -30.95 -8.89 28.45
C HIS A 365 -31.15 -7.45 28.00
N TRP A 366 -31.41 -7.21 26.71
CA TRP A 366 -31.72 -5.86 26.22
C TRP A 366 -33.13 -5.37 26.58
N MET A 367 -34.05 -6.26 26.96
CA MET A 367 -35.32 -5.86 27.57
C MET A 367 -35.20 -5.48 29.05
N ILE A 368 -34.07 -5.76 29.72
CA ILE A 368 -33.96 -5.67 31.19
C ILE A 368 -32.84 -4.74 31.67
N GLY A 369 -31.90 -4.30 30.83
CA GLY A 369 -30.75 -3.50 31.27
C GLY A 369 -30.55 -2.17 30.54
N CYS A 370 -30.84 -1.07 31.26
CA CYS A 370 -30.34 0.31 31.08
C CYS A 370 -31.08 1.25 30.10
N VAL A 371 -32.10 1.99 30.60
CA VAL A 371 -32.15 3.46 30.81
C VAL A 371 -33.51 3.80 31.48
N PRO A 372 -33.59 4.65 32.54
CA PRO A 372 -34.85 5.29 32.92
C PRO A 372 -35.23 6.31 31.83
N PHE A 373 -36.17 5.94 30.96
CA PHE A 373 -36.69 6.85 29.93
C PHE A 373 -37.58 7.93 30.56
N ASP A 374 -37.02 9.10 30.79
CA ASP A 374 -37.77 10.37 30.86
C ASP A 374 -37.46 11.17 29.59
N LEU A 375 -38.12 10.83 28.47
CA LEU A 375 -38.25 11.70 27.29
C LEU A 375 -39.71 11.66 26.79
N PRO A 376 -40.32 12.80 26.40
CA PRO A 376 -41.78 12.90 26.24
C PRO A 376 -42.38 12.16 25.05
N ASP A 377 -41.60 11.79 24.03
CA ASP A 377 -42.14 11.36 22.72
C ASP A 377 -41.57 10.03 22.18
N GLY A 378 -40.94 9.20 23.02
CA GLY A 378 -40.30 7.92 22.60
C GLY A 378 -41.22 6.68 22.54
N GLY A 379 -42.54 6.84 22.61
CA GLY A 379 -43.49 5.74 22.83
C GLY A 379 -43.89 4.92 21.60
N ASP A 380 -43.57 5.37 20.39
CA ASP A 380 -44.16 4.80 19.18
C ASP A 380 -43.40 3.58 18.62
N GLY A 381 -42.07 3.52 18.77
CA GLY A 381 -41.26 2.40 18.29
C GLY A 381 -41.53 1.08 19.03
N ILE A 382 -41.84 1.14 20.33
CA ILE A 382 -42.16 -0.06 21.13
C ILE A 382 -43.58 -0.55 20.83
N ARG A 383 -44.53 0.35 20.51
CA ARG A 383 -45.89 -0.02 20.10
C ARG A 383 -45.91 -0.75 18.76
N GLU A 384 -45.10 -0.31 17.80
CA GLU A 384 -45.01 -0.93 16.48
C GLU A 384 -44.42 -2.36 16.57
N LEU A 385 -43.47 -2.59 17.48
CA LEU A 385 -42.88 -3.91 17.72
C LEU A 385 -43.84 -4.89 18.42
N ILE A 386 -44.72 -4.39 19.30
CA ILE A 386 -45.74 -5.23 19.98
C ILE A 386 -46.85 -5.61 19.00
N GLN A 387 -47.28 -4.70 18.13
CA GLN A 387 -48.36 -4.93 17.16
C GLN A 387 -47.98 -5.88 16.01
N THR A 388 -46.69 -6.01 15.71
CA THR A 388 -46.17 -6.87 14.64
C THR A 388 -45.72 -8.26 15.13
N SER A 389 -45.76 -8.51 16.44
CA SER A 389 -45.39 -9.79 17.03
C SER A 389 -46.54 -10.81 16.99
N GLU A 390 -46.21 -12.09 16.76
CA GLU A 390 -47.19 -13.18 16.76
C GLU A 390 -47.97 -13.27 18.10
N PRO A 391 -49.24 -13.72 18.09
CA PRO A 391 -50.15 -13.65 19.24
C PRO A 391 -49.62 -14.29 20.53
N GLU A 392 -48.74 -15.29 20.39
CA GLU A 392 -48.14 -16.03 21.50
C GLU A 392 -47.10 -15.20 22.29
N HIS A 393 -46.50 -14.16 21.67
CA HIS A 393 -45.54 -13.27 22.30
C HIS A 393 -46.20 -12.06 23.01
N SER A 394 -47.35 -11.60 22.51
CA SER A 394 -48.12 -10.51 23.13
C SER A 394 -48.65 -10.85 24.53
N ALA A 395 -49.04 -12.11 24.77
CA ALA A 395 -49.54 -12.56 26.08
C ALA A 395 -48.42 -12.65 27.15
N LEU A 396 -47.17 -12.88 26.73
CA LEU A 396 -46.03 -12.97 27.65
C LEU A 396 -45.53 -11.57 28.06
N LEU A 397 -45.54 -10.62 27.12
CA LEU A 397 -45.18 -9.22 27.35
C LEU A 397 -46.22 -8.48 28.21
N GLY A 398 -47.51 -8.80 28.05
CA GLY A 398 -48.58 -8.22 28.87
C GLY A 398 -48.51 -8.58 30.35
N ASN A 399 -48.06 -9.80 30.70
CA ASN A 399 -47.97 -10.26 32.09
C ASN A 399 -46.76 -9.70 32.86
N LEU A 400 -45.69 -9.31 32.15
CA LEU A 400 -44.47 -8.73 32.74
C LEU A 400 -44.64 -7.26 33.14
N LEU A 401 -45.56 -6.53 32.49
CA LEU A 401 -45.83 -5.11 32.76
C LEU A 401 -46.84 -4.85 33.89
N THR A 402 -47.46 -5.89 34.46
CA THR A 402 -48.51 -5.77 35.49
C THR A 402 -48.16 -6.35 36.87
N ALA A 403 -46.92 -6.80 37.10
CA ALA A 403 -46.53 -7.30 38.43
C ALA A 403 -46.29 -6.14 39.42
N PRO A 404 -46.95 -6.11 40.60
CA PRO A 404 -46.83 -4.99 41.53
C PRO A 404 -45.51 -5.00 42.28
N LEU A 405 -44.82 -3.85 42.31
CA LEU A 405 -43.67 -3.56 43.17
C LEU A 405 -44.04 -3.78 44.65
N ALA A 406 -43.59 -4.90 45.21
CA ALA A 406 -43.74 -5.19 46.63
C ALA A 406 -42.76 -4.32 47.44
N ARG A 407 -43.34 -3.39 48.21
CA ARG A 407 -42.68 -2.55 49.20
C ARG A 407 -41.91 -3.40 50.22
N GLY A 408 -40.75 -2.90 50.62
CA GLY A 408 -39.85 -3.56 51.57
C GLY A 408 -40.48 -3.88 52.93
N ARG A 409 -39.96 -4.95 53.55
CA ARG A 409 -39.96 -5.16 54.99
C ARG A 409 -38.84 -6.10 55.42
N ASP A 410 -38.10 -5.61 56.40
CA ASP A 410 -37.53 -6.26 57.57
C ASP A 410 -36.52 -7.41 57.42
N CYS A 411 -35.28 -7.05 57.78
CA CYS A 411 -34.30 -7.92 58.41
C CYS A 411 -34.90 -8.59 59.66
N GLY A 412 -34.97 -9.91 59.67
CA GLY A 412 -35.34 -10.74 60.82
C GLY A 412 -34.53 -12.03 60.79
N GLY A 413 -33.82 -12.33 61.87
CA GLY A 413 -32.72 -13.29 61.92
C GLY A 413 -33.12 -14.78 61.94
N GLY A 414 -32.10 -15.63 61.82
CA GLY A 414 -32.27 -17.08 61.88
C GLY A 414 -31.02 -17.89 61.54
N ILE A 415 -30.05 -17.90 62.47
CA ILE A 415 -29.18 -19.02 62.86
C ILE A 415 -28.60 -19.93 61.76
N GLY A 416 -27.27 -19.83 61.56
CA GLY A 416 -26.41 -21.03 61.48
C GLY A 416 -25.58 -21.25 60.21
N ASN A 417 -24.50 -20.48 60.00
CA ASN A 417 -23.20 -21.03 59.56
C ASN A 417 -22.08 -19.96 59.69
N PRO A 418 -21.02 -20.13 60.49
CA PRO A 418 -19.91 -19.20 60.56
C PRO A 418 -18.72 -19.77 59.76
N GLU A 419 -18.59 -19.39 58.49
CA GLU A 419 -17.32 -19.34 57.74
C GLU A 419 -17.59 -19.05 56.25
N ALA A 420 -17.75 -17.77 55.92
CA ALA A 420 -17.46 -17.25 54.59
C ALA A 420 -17.19 -15.73 54.70
N SER A 421 -15.98 -15.36 54.30
CA SER A 421 -15.39 -14.01 54.32
C SER A 421 -16.22 -12.97 53.55
N PRO A 422 -16.43 -11.74 54.07
CA PRO A 422 -17.06 -10.64 53.34
C PRO A 422 -16.04 -9.82 52.54
N ARG A 423 -15.98 -9.99 51.22
CA ARG A 423 -15.30 -9.07 50.30
C ARG A 423 -16.04 -8.98 48.96
N SER A 424 -17.22 -8.35 48.95
CA SER A 424 -17.88 -7.90 47.70
C SER A 424 -19.20 -7.18 47.98
N CYS A 425 -19.18 -6.03 48.67
CA CYS A 425 -20.36 -5.15 48.77
C CYS A 425 -20.05 -3.64 48.88
N ASP A 426 -18.85 -3.18 48.54
CA ASP A 426 -18.53 -1.74 48.58
C ASP A 426 -18.11 -1.25 47.20
N LEU A 427 -19.08 -0.82 46.38
CA LEU A 427 -18.91 0.16 45.29
C LEU A 427 -20.28 0.60 44.74
N LEU A 428 -21.12 1.18 45.61
CA LEU A 428 -22.28 1.98 45.21
C LEU A 428 -22.54 3.08 46.26
N ARG A 429 -21.54 3.95 46.42
CA ARG A 429 -21.68 5.26 47.09
C ARG A 429 -20.75 6.27 46.45
N PHE A 430 -21.08 6.70 45.24
CA PHE A 430 -20.72 8.03 44.75
C PHE A 430 -21.71 8.39 43.63
N TYR A 431 -22.75 9.12 44.00
CA TYR A 431 -23.22 10.35 43.36
C TYR A 431 -24.57 10.73 44.00
N LYS A 432 -24.57 11.88 44.66
CA LYS A 432 -25.76 12.64 45.02
C LYS A 432 -25.73 13.90 44.18
#